data_AF-A0A1V6HA17-F1
#
_entry.id   AF-A0A1V6HA17-F1
#
_cell.length_a   1.000
_cell.length_b   1.000
_cell.length_c   1.000
_cell.angle_alpha   90.00
_cell.angle_beta   90.00
_cell.angle_gamma   90.00
#
_symmetry.space_group_name_H-M   'P 1'
#
loop_
_entity.id
_entity.type
_entity.pdbx_description
1 polymer ?
#
loop_
_entity_poly.entity_id
_entity_poly.type
_entity_poly.pdbx_seq_one_letter_code
_entity_poly.pdbx_strand_id
1 'polypeptide(L)'
;MKAGLEPRLGQLPANLQELLKKALNEECAELIKNLEAEWTDLDGKTIVIEFARGGPDGSDLPLPAPFGYQYSLAQLSKNILSRAKVLYIWVTPEESRRKNIARTDPNDPGSILHHGVPEAVMFGDYGLDDMEYLVNNSGRPNTICIQSGDEKFYLPIARLDNRHDLTSFVRKEREDWQPIEIKALYGGLKEALDDLAG
;
A
#
# COMPACT_ATOMS: atom_id res chain seq x y z
N MET A 1 7.14 5.09 -12.90
CA MET A 1 6.22 6.01 -13.65
C MET A 1 6.44 7.44 -13.14
N LYS A 2 6.40 8.48 -13.99
CA LYS A 2 6.49 9.88 -13.52
C LYS A 2 5.07 10.44 -13.34
N ALA A 3 4.75 10.94 -12.14
CA ALA A 3 3.49 11.65 -11.91
C ALA A 3 3.45 12.96 -12.72
N GLY A 4 2.26 13.37 -13.15
CA GLY A 4 2.08 14.59 -13.94
C GLY A 4 2.54 14.50 -15.41
N LEU A 5 2.80 13.30 -15.93
CA LEU A 5 3.00 13.12 -17.37
C LEU A 5 1.68 13.42 -18.11
N GLU A 6 1.81 14.14 -19.22
CA GLU A 6 0.70 14.31 -20.16
C GLU A 6 0.11 12.96 -20.58
N PRO A 7 -1.22 12.86 -20.76
CA PRO A 7 -1.89 11.62 -21.12
C PRO A 7 -1.46 11.16 -22.51
N ARG A 8 -0.45 10.29 -22.57
CA ARG A 8 0.17 9.80 -23.82
C ARG A 8 -0.83 9.24 -24.82
N LEU A 9 -1.86 8.52 -24.34
CA LEU A 9 -2.92 7.98 -25.18
C LEU A 9 -3.84 9.08 -25.73
N GLY A 10 -4.10 10.13 -24.96
CA GLY A 10 -4.91 11.28 -25.39
C GLY A 10 -4.23 12.14 -26.45
N GLN A 11 -2.90 12.02 -26.61
CA GLN A 11 -2.12 12.72 -27.63
C GLN A 11 -2.07 11.99 -28.97
N LEU A 12 -2.58 10.77 -29.07
CA LEU A 12 -2.57 10.01 -30.32
C LEU A 12 -3.51 10.65 -31.36
N PRO A 13 -3.22 10.56 -32.67
CA PRO A 13 -4.14 11.00 -33.71
C PRO A 13 -5.53 10.38 -33.57
N ALA A 14 -6.58 11.13 -33.91
CA ALA A 14 -7.98 10.70 -33.72
C ALA A 14 -8.29 9.35 -34.37
N ASN A 15 -7.76 9.10 -35.57
CA ASN A 15 -7.92 7.81 -36.26
C ASN A 15 -7.28 6.64 -35.52
N LEU A 16 -6.16 6.86 -34.82
CA LEU A 16 -5.51 5.84 -34.01
C LEU A 16 -6.24 5.63 -32.69
N GLN A 17 -6.76 6.69 -32.07
CA GLN A 17 -7.63 6.56 -30.89
C GLN A 17 -8.88 5.72 -31.21
N GLU A 18 -9.53 5.96 -32.34
CA GLU A 18 -10.70 5.17 -32.77
C GLU A 18 -10.35 3.70 -33.04
N LEU A 19 -9.18 3.44 -33.64
CA LEU A 19 -8.70 2.07 -33.84
C LEU A 19 -8.47 1.35 -32.50
N LEU A 20 -7.82 2.02 -31.54
CA LEU A 20 -7.56 1.47 -30.21
C LEU A 20 -8.86 1.23 -29.43
N LYS A 21 -9.79 2.20 -29.45
CA LYS A 21 -11.12 2.03 -28.85
C LYS A 21 -11.77 0.77 -29.42
N LYS A 22 -11.86 0.65 -30.74
CA LYS A 22 -12.48 -0.52 -31.37
C LYS A 22 -11.81 -1.85 -30.98
N ALA A 23 -10.49 -1.86 -30.87
CA ALA A 23 -9.74 -3.06 -30.51
C ALA A 23 -9.93 -3.47 -29.04
N LEU A 24 -10.04 -2.51 -28.12
CA LEU A 24 -10.08 -2.75 -26.68
C LEU A 24 -11.50 -2.76 -26.10
N ASN A 25 -12.51 -2.25 -26.82
CA ASN A 25 -13.83 -1.97 -26.25
C ASN A 25 -14.53 -3.23 -25.70
N GLU A 26 -14.37 -4.38 -26.36
CA GLU A 26 -14.97 -5.63 -25.90
C GLU A 26 -14.36 -6.09 -24.57
N GLU A 27 -13.02 -6.15 -24.49
CA GLU A 27 -12.29 -6.52 -23.27
C GLU A 27 -12.54 -5.51 -22.13
N CYS A 28 -12.56 -4.20 -22.43
CA CYS A 28 -12.87 -3.17 -21.43
C CYS A 28 -14.31 -3.27 -20.93
N ALA A 29 -15.28 -3.56 -21.80
CA ALA A 29 -16.67 -3.73 -21.41
C ALA A 29 -16.86 -4.96 -20.53
N GLU A 30 -16.18 -6.08 -20.86
CA GLU A 30 -16.18 -7.28 -20.03
C GLU A 30 -15.55 -7.01 -18.66
N LEU A 31 -14.42 -6.31 -18.60
CA LEU A 31 -13.78 -5.91 -17.35
C LEU A 31 -14.71 -5.06 -16.47
N ILE A 32 -15.36 -4.04 -17.05
CA ILE A 32 -16.31 -3.18 -16.31
C ILE A 32 -17.48 -4.03 -15.79
N LYS A 33 -18.06 -4.88 -16.64
CA LYS A 33 -19.16 -5.77 -16.25
C LYS A 33 -18.77 -6.68 -15.09
N ASN A 34 -17.55 -7.23 -15.10
CA ASN A 34 -17.05 -8.08 -14.02
C ASN A 34 -16.86 -7.28 -12.72
N LEU A 35 -16.27 -6.09 -12.80
CA LEU A 35 -16.12 -5.18 -11.64
C LEU A 35 -17.47 -4.76 -11.05
N GLU A 36 -18.47 -4.46 -11.89
CA GLU A 36 -19.83 -4.14 -11.46
C GLU A 36 -20.53 -5.35 -10.85
N ALA A 37 -20.29 -6.56 -11.36
CA ALA A 37 -20.83 -7.80 -10.81
C ALA A 37 -20.23 -8.15 -9.44
N GLU A 38 -18.98 -7.74 -9.17
CA GLU A 38 -18.32 -7.86 -7.86
C GLU A 38 -18.79 -6.81 -6.84
N TRP A 39 -19.54 -5.80 -7.28
CA TRP A 39 -20.05 -4.77 -6.38
C TRP A 39 -20.91 -5.38 -5.28
N THR A 40 -20.71 -4.90 -4.06
CA THR A 40 -21.47 -5.29 -2.88
C THR A 40 -21.78 -4.06 -2.06
N ASP A 41 -22.90 -4.10 -1.34
CA ASP A 41 -23.21 -3.09 -0.34
C ASP A 41 -22.07 -3.01 0.70
N LEU A 42 -21.68 -1.79 1.05
CA LEU A 42 -20.58 -1.50 1.97
C LEU A 42 -21.08 -1.04 3.34
N ASP A 43 -22.40 -0.94 3.54
CA ASP A 43 -22.97 -0.57 4.84
C ASP A 43 -22.56 -1.56 5.94
N GLY A 44 -22.07 -1.00 7.05
CA GLY A 44 -21.54 -1.77 8.18
C GLY A 44 -20.19 -2.47 7.93
N LYS A 45 -19.58 -2.33 6.74
CA LYS A 45 -18.27 -2.93 6.43
C LYS A 45 -17.12 -1.97 6.70
N THR A 46 -15.97 -2.53 7.05
CA THR A 46 -14.69 -1.81 7.09
C THR A 46 -14.01 -1.95 5.74
N ILE A 47 -13.62 -0.83 5.13
CA ILE A 47 -12.84 -0.82 3.90
C ILE A 47 -11.36 -0.79 4.29
N VAL A 48 -10.58 -1.75 3.78
CA VAL A 48 -9.14 -1.79 3.94
C VAL A 48 -8.49 -1.26 2.66
N ILE A 49 -7.66 -0.24 2.79
CA ILE A 49 -6.86 0.32 1.70
C ILE A 49 -5.40 0.10 2.06
N GLU A 50 -4.71 -0.72 1.27
CA GLU A 50 -3.31 -1.02 1.49
C GLU A 50 -2.42 -0.05 0.71
N PHE A 51 -1.39 0.45 1.39
CA PHE A 51 -0.31 1.20 0.78
C PHE A 51 1.00 0.47 0.99
N ALA A 52 1.78 0.31 -0.07
CA ALA A 52 3.18 -0.03 0.07
C ALA A 52 3.98 1.23 0.44
N ARG A 53 5.08 1.04 1.17
CA ARG A 53 6.06 2.12 1.42
C ARG A 53 6.61 2.64 0.11
N GLY A 54 7.25 3.80 0.13
CA GLY A 54 8.24 4.00 -0.91
C GLY A 54 8.85 5.37 -1.07
N GLY A 55 10.16 5.34 -1.29
CA GLY A 55 11.03 6.39 -1.76
C GLY A 55 12.37 5.76 -2.10
N PRO A 56 13.18 6.37 -2.98
CA PRO A 56 14.52 5.86 -3.28
C PRO A 56 15.39 5.80 -2.03
N ASP A 57 16.22 4.76 -1.93
CA ASP A 57 17.25 4.68 -0.88
C ASP A 57 18.15 5.92 -0.89
N GLY A 58 18.52 6.38 0.31
CA GLY A 58 19.31 7.60 0.49
C GLY A 58 18.57 8.92 0.18
N SER A 59 17.25 8.90 -0.03
CA SER A 59 16.46 10.14 -0.18
C SER A 59 16.42 10.96 1.11
N ASP A 60 16.31 12.28 0.97
CA ASP A 60 16.01 13.17 2.08
C ASP A 60 14.52 13.14 2.45
N LEU A 61 14.22 13.44 3.72
CA LEU A 61 12.87 13.61 4.23
C LEU A 61 12.53 15.11 4.39
N PRO A 62 11.29 15.55 4.09
CA PRO A 62 10.17 14.76 3.56
C PRO A 62 10.42 14.27 2.13
N LEU A 63 9.91 13.07 1.82
CA LEU A 63 9.99 12.52 0.46
C LEU A 63 9.29 13.45 -0.54
N PRO A 64 9.90 13.74 -1.70
CA PRO A 64 9.25 14.58 -2.71
C PRO A 64 8.12 13.83 -3.41
N ALA A 65 7.12 14.58 -3.90
CA ALA A 65 6.09 13.99 -4.76
C ALA A 65 6.72 13.29 -5.99
N PRO A 66 6.22 12.10 -6.39
CA PRO A 66 5.02 11.42 -5.90
C PRO A 66 5.31 10.30 -4.87
N PHE A 67 6.42 10.38 -4.14
CA PHE A 67 6.86 9.31 -3.24
C PHE A 67 6.28 9.45 -1.83
N GLY A 68 6.27 8.34 -1.11
CA GLY A 68 5.93 8.26 0.31
C GLY A 68 4.45 8.07 0.59
N TYR A 69 4.18 7.66 1.82
CA TYR A 69 2.84 7.66 2.37
C TYR A 69 2.26 9.07 2.40
N GLN A 70 3.09 10.10 2.63
CA GLN A 70 2.66 11.49 2.67
C GLN A 70 1.92 11.91 1.38
N TYR A 71 2.53 11.64 0.22
CA TYR A 71 1.95 11.97 -1.07
C TYR A 71 0.74 11.09 -1.38
N SER A 72 0.89 9.78 -1.16
CA SER A 72 -0.10 8.76 -1.52
C SER A 72 -1.42 8.95 -0.76
N LEU A 73 -1.35 9.16 0.55
CA LEU A 73 -2.52 9.39 1.39
C LEU A 73 -3.23 10.70 1.03
N ALA A 74 -2.50 11.74 0.62
CA ALA A 74 -3.09 13.02 0.22
C ALA A 74 -4.00 12.92 -1.01
N GLN A 75 -3.86 11.85 -1.82
CA GLN A 75 -4.71 11.58 -2.99
C GLN A 75 -6.07 10.97 -2.63
N LEU A 76 -6.24 10.49 -1.39
CA LEU A 76 -7.52 9.96 -0.93
C LEU A 76 -8.55 11.08 -0.79
N SER A 77 -9.81 10.75 -1.04
CA SER A 77 -10.89 11.72 -0.86
C SER A 77 -11.01 12.17 0.61
N LYS A 78 -11.47 13.40 0.82
CA LYS A 78 -11.73 13.95 2.16
C LYS A 78 -12.64 13.05 3.01
N ASN A 79 -13.61 12.37 2.38
CA ASN A 79 -14.51 11.42 3.06
C ASN A 79 -13.84 10.13 3.54
N ILE A 80 -12.75 9.73 2.90
CA ILE A 80 -11.92 8.61 3.39
C ILE A 80 -11.05 9.13 4.53
N LEU A 81 -10.32 10.23 4.31
CA LEU A 81 -9.40 10.81 5.28
C LEU A 81 -10.08 11.17 6.60
N SER A 82 -11.31 11.69 6.58
CA SER A 82 -12.05 12.04 7.80
C SER A 82 -12.44 10.86 8.69
N ARG A 83 -12.40 9.63 8.16
CA ARG A 83 -12.77 8.39 8.87
C ARG A 83 -11.61 7.40 9.01
N ALA A 84 -10.49 7.67 8.35
CA ALA A 84 -9.38 6.74 8.25
C ALA A 84 -8.63 6.60 9.58
N LYS A 85 -8.24 5.36 9.87
CA LYS A 85 -7.26 4.99 10.89
C LYS A 85 -6.15 4.20 10.19
N VAL A 86 -4.91 4.37 10.64
CA VAL A 86 -3.73 3.76 10.01
C VAL A 86 -3.23 2.63 10.90
N LEU A 87 -3.25 1.41 10.38
CA LEU A 87 -2.48 0.31 10.93
C LEU A 87 -1.19 0.19 10.12
N TYR A 88 -0.07 0.59 10.73
CA TYR A 88 1.24 0.51 10.08
C TYR A 88 1.93 -0.80 10.42
N ILE A 89 2.22 -1.59 9.39
CA ILE A 89 3.04 -2.81 9.53
C ILE A 89 4.50 -2.39 9.45
N TRP A 90 5.14 -2.25 10.61
CA TRP A 90 6.49 -1.70 10.70
C TRP A 90 7.53 -2.75 10.32
N VAL A 91 8.04 -2.65 9.11
CA VAL A 91 9.13 -3.51 8.60
C VAL A 91 10.30 -2.60 8.22
N THR A 92 11.55 -2.99 8.47
CA THR A 92 12.69 -2.20 7.98
C THR A 92 12.88 -2.42 6.46
N PRO A 93 13.51 -1.50 5.71
CA PRO A 93 13.83 -1.76 4.30
C PRO A 93 14.62 -3.06 4.08
N GLU A 94 15.55 -3.37 4.98
CA GLU A 94 16.36 -4.60 4.94
C GLU A 94 15.48 -5.84 5.09
N GLU A 95 14.58 -5.82 6.07
CA GLU A 95 13.68 -6.94 6.32
C GLU A 95 12.65 -7.10 5.20
N SER A 96 12.20 -5.99 4.60
CA SER A 96 11.37 -6.01 3.39
C SER A 96 12.08 -6.69 2.22
N ARG A 97 13.36 -6.36 1.97
CA ARG A 97 14.20 -7.01 0.95
C ARG A 97 14.40 -8.51 1.24
N ARG A 98 14.69 -8.88 2.49
CA ARG A 98 14.83 -10.28 2.90
C ARG A 98 13.55 -11.08 2.63
N LYS A 99 12.38 -10.54 3.03
CA LYS A 99 11.06 -11.16 2.78
C LYS A 99 10.74 -11.26 1.30
N ASN A 100 11.12 -10.25 0.50
CA ASN A 100 10.95 -10.27 -0.95
C ASN A 100 11.76 -11.39 -1.62
N ILE A 101 13.03 -11.56 -1.25
CA ILE A 101 13.86 -12.65 -1.77
C ILE A 101 13.28 -14.01 -1.35
N ALA A 102 12.93 -14.17 -0.07
CA ALA A 102 12.46 -15.44 0.48
C ALA A 102 11.15 -15.95 -0.14
N ARG A 103 10.26 -15.05 -0.59
CA ARG A 103 8.99 -15.43 -1.22
C ARG A 103 9.07 -15.63 -2.73
N THR A 104 10.17 -15.23 -3.36
CA THR A 104 10.31 -15.28 -4.81
C THR A 104 10.47 -16.72 -5.27
N ASP A 105 9.53 -17.22 -6.08
CA ASP A 105 9.70 -18.48 -6.81
C ASP A 105 9.99 -18.19 -8.28
N PRO A 106 11.23 -18.41 -8.76
CA PRO A 106 11.56 -18.19 -10.17
C PRO A 106 10.80 -19.13 -11.13
N ASN A 107 10.23 -20.22 -10.62
CA ASN A 107 9.44 -21.17 -11.42
C ASN A 107 7.95 -20.78 -11.50
N ASP A 108 7.50 -19.82 -10.69
CA ASP A 108 6.14 -19.29 -10.69
C ASP A 108 6.13 -17.74 -10.64
N PRO A 109 6.68 -17.07 -11.67
CA PRO A 109 6.85 -15.62 -11.65
C PRO A 109 5.53 -14.84 -11.78
N GLY A 110 4.45 -15.50 -12.21
CA GLY A 110 3.13 -14.89 -12.39
C GLY A 110 2.25 -14.92 -11.14
N SER A 111 2.64 -15.68 -10.11
CA SER A 111 1.86 -15.78 -8.88
C SER A 111 1.88 -14.49 -8.08
N ILE A 112 0.70 -14.00 -7.71
CA ILE A 112 0.54 -12.83 -6.82
C ILE A 112 1.25 -13.06 -5.47
N LEU A 113 1.33 -14.32 -5.01
CA LEU A 113 1.95 -14.68 -3.74
C LEU A 113 3.49 -14.83 -3.86
N HIS A 114 3.97 -15.34 -4.99
CA HIS A 114 5.39 -15.66 -5.22
C HIS A 114 6.14 -14.65 -6.11
N HIS A 115 5.48 -13.60 -6.59
CA HIS A 115 6.08 -12.59 -7.47
C HIS A 115 7.15 -11.75 -6.76
N GLY A 116 8.43 -12.02 -7.02
CA GLY A 116 9.55 -11.20 -6.54
C GLY A 116 9.65 -9.84 -7.22
N VAL A 117 10.07 -8.82 -6.46
CA VAL A 117 10.42 -7.50 -7.01
C VAL A 117 11.93 -7.43 -7.23
N PRO A 118 12.44 -6.99 -8.40
CA PRO A 118 13.87 -6.86 -8.63
C PRO A 118 14.56 -5.94 -7.61
N GLU A 119 15.82 -6.22 -7.29
CA GLU A 119 16.59 -5.45 -6.31
C GLU A 119 16.64 -3.95 -6.65
N ALA A 120 16.86 -3.60 -7.92
CA ALA A 120 16.87 -2.21 -8.37
C ALA A 120 15.55 -1.47 -8.05
N VAL A 121 14.41 -2.16 -8.09
CA VAL A 121 13.10 -1.60 -7.72
C VAL A 121 12.96 -1.55 -6.20
N MET A 122 13.45 -2.57 -5.47
CA MET A 122 13.46 -2.53 -4.00
C MET A 122 14.26 -1.35 -3.45
N PHE A 123 15.36 -0.95 -4.08
CA PHE A 123 16.10 0.24 -3.70
C PHE A 123 15.51 1.54 -4.27
N GLY A 124 15.03 1.52 -5.52
CA GLY A 124 14.53 2.72 -6.20
C GLY A 124 13.16 3.18 -5.73
N ASP A 125 12.26 2.25 -5.41
CA ASP A 125 10.88 2.55 -5.05
C ASP A 125 10.59 2.24 -3.57
N TYR A 126 11.31 1.31 -2.94
CA TYR A 126 11.04 0.84 -1.56
C TYR A 126 12.22 1.03 -0.59
N GLY A 127 13.23 1.82 -0.99
CA GLY A 127 14.48 1.99 -0.25
C GLY A 127 14.30 2.76 1.05
N LEU A 128 13.37 3.72 1.09
CA LEU A 128 13.06 4.54 2.25
C LEU A 128 11.57 4.47 2.63
N ASP A 129 11.30 4.52 3.93
CA ASP A 129 9.95 4.55 4.53
C ASP A 129 9.77 5.86 5.30
N ASP A 130 8.79 6.69 4.93
CA ASP A 130 8.54 8.01 5.52
C ASP A 130 7.59 7.98 6.72
N MET A 131 7.10 6.80 7.16
CA MET A 131 6.10 6.73 8.23
C MET A 131 6.62 7.26 9.58
N GLU A 132 7.88 6.98 9.92
CA GLU A 132 8.49 7.49 11.15
C GLU A 132 8.58 9.03 11.13
N TYR A 133 8.99 9.60 10.00
CA TYR A 133 8.98 11.05 9.78
C TYR A 133 7.57 11.63 9.98
N LEU A 134 6.54 10.99 9.40
CA LEU A 134 5.16 11.46 9.51
C LEU A 134 4.65 11.45 10.95
N VAL A 135 4.98 10.43 11.74
CA VAL A 135 4.60 10.36 13.15
C VAL A 135 5.30 11.47 13.96
N ASN A 136 6.60 11.64 13.76
CA ASN A 136 7.39 12.64 14.51
C ASN A 136 7.02 14.08 14.15
N ASN A 137 6.50 14.31 12.95
CA ASN A 137 6.11 15.63 12.45
C ASN A 137 4.58 15.84 12.41
N SER A 138 3.80 14.94 13.03
CA SER A 138 2.34 15.04 12.98
C SER A 138 1.80 16.26 13.72
N GLY A 139 2.46 16.73 14.78
CA GLY A 139 1.97 17.82 15.63
C GLY A 139 0.88 17.39 16.62
N ARG A 140 0.46 16.12 16.61
CA ARG A 140 -0.39 15.51 17.65
C ARG A 140 0.14 14.10 17.99
N PRO A 141 0.06 13.67 19.27
CA PRO A 141 0.43 12.31 19.65
C PRO A 141 -0.43 11.27 18.93
N ASN A 142 0.18 10.12 18.60
CA ASN A 142 -0.48 8.95 18.02
C ASN A 142 -1.26 9.24 16.72
N THR A 143 -0.80 10.22 15.93
CA THR A 143 -1.36 10.50 14.62
C THR A 143 -0.27 10.69 13.56
N ILE A 144 -0.68 10.70 12.29
CA ILE A 144 0.07 11.32 11.19
C ILE A 144 -0.74 12.51 10.65
N CYS A 145 -0.08 13.57 10.18
CA CYS A 145 -0.75 14.73 9.59
C CYS A 145 -0.65 14.69 8.07
N ILE A 146 -1.80 14.63 7.38
CA ILE A 146 -1.91 14.63 5.93
C ILE A 146 -2.58 15.92 5.47
N GLN A 147 -1.91 16.65 4.57
CA GLN A 147 -2.49 17.80 3.86
C GLN A 147 -3.16 17.30 2.57
N SER A 148 -4.45 17.54 2.40
CA SER A 148 -5.17 17.24 1.16
C SER A 148 -5.94 18.49 0.69
N GLY A 149 -5.46 19.09 -0.41
CA GLY A 149 -5.88 20.43 -0.82
C GLY A 149 -5.59 21.46 0.27
N ASP A 150 -6.60 22.23 0.66
CA ASP A 150 -6.50 23.25 1.72
C ASP A 150 -6.74 22.72 3.14
N GLU A 151 -7.04 21.42 3.30
CA GLU A 151 -7.40 20.81 4.58
C GLU A 151 -6.29 19.93 5.16
N LYS A 152 -6.20 19.91 6.50
CA LYS A 152 -5.31 19.02 7.27
C LYS A 152 -6.12 17.96 7.99
N PHE A 153 -5.71 16.71 7.84
CA PHE A 153 -6.27 15.55 8.51
C PHE A 153 -5.23 14.95 9.45
N TYR A 154 -5.63 14.70 10.70
CA TYR A 154 -4.81 13.99 11.69
C TYR A 154 -5.34 12.58 11.81
N LEU A 155 -4.67 11.63 11.16
CA LEU A 155 -5.12 10.24 11.11
C LEU A 155 -4.54 9.49 12.30
N PRO A 156 -5.36 8.88 13.17
CA PRO A 156 -4.87 7.99 14.22
C PRO A 156 -4.02 6.87 13.62
N ILE A 157 -2.91 6.55 14.27
CA ILE A 157 -1.98 5.51 13.82
C ILE A 157 -1.58 4.59 14.96
N ALA A 158 -1.55 3.29 14.67
CA ALA A 158 -0.92 2.28 15.51
C ALA A 158 0.03 1.41 14.70
N ARG A 159 0.92 0.69 15.38
CA ARG A 159 2.00 -0.06 14.74
C ARG A 159 1.97 -1.52 15.15
N LEU A 160 2.01 -2.42 14.17
CA LEU A 160 2.48 -3.79 14.38
C LEU A 160 4.00 -3.79 14.16
N ASP A 161 4.78 -4.03 15.21
CA ASP A 161 6.23 -4.19 15.07
C ASP A 161 6.56 -5.52 14.37
N ASN A 162 6.88 -5.43 13.09
CA ASN A 162 7.20 -6.55 12.22
C ASN A 162 8.66 -6.44 11.70
N ARG A 163 9.52 -5.74 12.44
CA ARG A 163 10.97 -5.68 12.20
C ARG A 163 11.62 -7.02 12.51
N HIS A 164 11.05 -7.75 13.47
CA HIS A 164 11.19 -9.19 13.60
C HIS A 164 9.97 -9.85 12.94
N ASP A 165 10.20 -10.82 12.07
CA ASP A 165 9.15 -11.35 11.20
C ASP A 165 8.01 -12.03 11.97
N LEU A 166 6.85 -11.39 12.01
CA LEU A 166 5.60 -11.93 12.56
C LEU A 166 4.63 -12.40 11.49
N THR A 167 4.94 -12.21 10.20
CA THR A 167 3.91 -12.33 9.15
C THR A 167 4.25 -13.34 8.07
N SER A 168 5.50 -13.70 7.82
CA SER A 168 5.80 -14.57 6.66
C SER A 168 5.25 -15.99 6.80
N PHE A 169 5.03 -16.48 8.02
CA PHE A 169 4.46 -17.81 8.23
C PHE A 169 3.05 -17.95 7.67
N VAL A 170 2.29 -16.85 7.55
CA VAL A 170 0.90 -16.87 7.03
C VAL A 170 0.82 -17.24 5.55
N ARG A 171 1.97 -17.30 4.86
CA ARG A 171 2.07 -17.79 3.48
C ARG A 171 2.14 -19.30 3.37
N LYS A 172 2.44 -20.00 4.47
CA LYS A 172 2.38 -21.46 4.52
C LYS A 172 0.91 -21.90 4.54
N GLU A 173 0.68 -23.16 4.20
CA GLU A 173 -0.62 -23.78 4.43
C GLU A 173 -1.03 -23.65 5.90
N ARG A 174 -2.33 -23.48 6.14
CA ARG A 174 -2.86 -23.12 7.46
C ARG A 174 -2.56 -24.20 8.51
N GLU A 175 -2.46 -25.45 8.07
CA GLU A 175 -2.12 -26.62 8.87
C GLU A 175 -0.69 -26.56 9.42
N ASP A 176 0.21 -25.83 8.73
CA ASP A 176 1.62 -25.69 9.11
C ASP A 176 1.89 -24.49 10.05
N TRP A 177 0.87 -23.70 10.35
CA TRP A 177 1.01 -22.53 11.22
C TRP A 177 1.29 -22.95 12.65
N GLN A 178 2.42 -22.52 13.21
CA GLN A 178 2.77 -22.90 14.56
C GLN A 178 1.96 -22.07 15.57
N PRO A 179 1.43 -22.68 16.66
CA PRO A 179 0.66 -21.94 17.66
C PRO A 179 1.38 -20.72 18.24
N ILE A 180 2.71 -20.78 18.35
CA ILE A 180 3.53 -19.67 18.82
C ILE A 180 3.58 -18.50 17.82
N GLU A 181 3.65 -18.78 16.52
CA GLU A 181 3.64 -17.77 15.45
C GLU A 181 2.28 -17.06 15.41
N ILE A 182 1.18 -17.85 15.50
CA ILE A 182 -0.19 -17.32 15.58
C ILE A 182 -0.34 -16.42 16.81
N LYS A 183 0.06 -16.89 17.99
CA LYS A 183 -0.05 -16.11 19.23
C LYS A 183 0.73 -14.80 19.14
N ALA A 184 1.94 -14.81 18.55
CA ALA A 184 2.76 -13.62 18.41
C ALA A 184 2.10 -12.59 17.47
N LEU A 185 1.62 -13.01 16.29
CA LEU A 185 0.92 -12.13 15.36
C LEU A 185 -0.36 -11.54 15.97
N TYR A 186 -1.20 -12.38 16.58
CA TYR A 186 -2.44 -11.92 17.21
C TYR A 186 -2.18 -10.99 18.39
N GLY A 187 -1.14 -11.25 19.18
CA GLY A 187 -0.72 -10.36 20.27
C GLY A 187 -0.36 -8.97 19.78
N GLY A 188 0.52 -8.88 18.78
CA GLY A 188 0.92 -7.59 18.21
C GLY A 188 -0.22 -6.86 17.50
N LEU A 189 -1.09 -7.59 16.79
CA LEU A 189 -2.28 -6.98 16.17
C LEU A 189 -3.25 -6.47 17.23
N LYS A 190 -3.47 -7.23 18.31
CA LYS A 190 -4.35 -6.81 19.39
C LYS A 190 -3.86 -5.51 20.03
N GLU A 191 -2.57 -5.43 20.38
CA GLU A 191 -1.96 -4.22 20.93
C GLU A 191 -2.18 -3.01 20.01
N ALA A 192 -1.86 -3.14 18.73
CA ALA A 192 -2.04 -2.07 17.76
C ALA A 192 -3.51 -1.67 17.55
N LEU A 193 -4.43 -2.64 17.52
CA LEU A 193 -5.85 -2.37 17.27
C LEU A 193 -6.58 -1.82 18.50
N ASP A 194 -6.17 -2.21 19.71
CA ASP A 194 -6.70 -1.63 20.95
C ASP A 194 -6.38 -0.13 21.02
N ASP A 195 -5.17 0.28 20.61
CA ASP A 195 -4.77 1.70 20.51
C ASP A 195 -5.64 2.49 19.53
N LEU A 196 -6.10 1.85 18.45
CA LEU A 196 -7.00 2.46 17.48
C LEU A 196 -8.46 2.44 17.93
N ALA A 197 -8.86 1.60 18.88
CA ALA A 197 -10.25 1.46 19.31
C ALA A 197 -10.67 2.49 20.38
N GLY A 198 -9.69 3.11 21.07
CA GLY A 198 -9.90 4.24 21.97
C GLY A 198 -10.34 5.53 21.25
#